data_AF-A0A3Q0RHL6-F1
#
_entry.id   AF-A0A3Q0RHL6-F1
#
_cell.length_a   1.000
_cell.length_b   1.000
_cell.length_c   1.000
_cell.angle_alpha   90.00
_cell.angle_beta   90.00
_cell.angle_gamma   90.00
#
_symmetry.space_group_name_H-M   'P 1'
#
loop_
_entity.id
_entity.type
_entity.pdbx_description
1 polymer ?
#
loop_
_entity_poly.entity_id
_entity_poly.type
_entity_poly.pdbx_seq_one_letter_code
_entity_poly.pdbx_strand_id
1 'polypeptide(L)'
;MELPAYCLLLLSCLQSLSAHADFFTSTGQMTDLLYTEKDLVTSLKDYIRAEESKLEQIKRWAEKLDSLTVTATQDPEGFLGHPVNAFKLVKRLNTEWGDLESLVLRDTTGGFISNLTIQRQHFPTDEDQTGAAKALIRLQDTYRLDANTISTGDLPGVKYKSRMTAEDCFELGKIAYSDADYYHTELWMAQALKQLDEGEDSTLDKVTVIDYLSYAIYQQGEMERAMDYTKRLIELDPEHPRGKSNLKYFEFQLEKQKKAAEEEKKKKKKKAKKAFSLIPEREKYEMLCRGEGIKLTPRRQSRLFCRYYDNNRNPKLLLAPMKQQDEWDRPYIVRYLDVITDAEIEKIKELAKPRLRRATISNPITGVLETASYRISKSAWLTGYDDPMIETINQRIEDLTGLEMDTAEELQVANYGVGGQYEPHFDFGRKDEPDAFKELGTGNRIATWLFYMSDVSAGGATVFPDVGAAVWPQKGTAVFWYNLFASGEGDYSTRHAACPVLVGNKWVSNKWIHERGQEWRRPCGLSEAE
;
A
#
# COMPACT_ATOMS: atom_id res chain seq x y z
N MET A 1 -46.02 40.20 21.92
CA MET A 1 -45.06 40.50 20.84
C MET A 1 -44.27 39.24 20.60
N GLU A 2 -44.64 38.54 19.53
CA GLU A 2 -44.17 37.21 19.18
C GLU A 2 -42.77 37.27 18.55
N LEU A 3 -41.87 36.37 18.95
CA LEU A 3 -40.64 36.07 18.24
C LEU A 3 -40.94 34.99 17.18
N PRO A 4 -40.49 35.12 15.91
CA PRO A 4 -40.67 34.07 14.94
C PRO A 4 -39.56 33.01 15.06
N ALA A 5 -40.00 31.77 15.22
CA ALA A 5 -39.21 30.56 15.18
C ALA A 5 -38.79 30.23 13.73
N TYR A 6 -37.56 30.60 13.35
CA TYR A 6 -36.92 30.13 12.11
C TYR A 6 -35.43 29.91 12.33
N CYS A 7 -35.05 28.89 13.11
CA CYS A 7 -33.65 28.44 13.20
C CYS A 7 -33.48 26.97 13.65
N LEU A 8 -34.46 26.09 13.40
CA LEU A 8 -34.42 24.69 13.86
C LEU A 8 -34.50 23.61 12.76
N LEU A 9 -34.32 23.96 11.49
CA LEU A 9 -34.39 23.00 10.38
C LEU A 9 -33.20 23.09 9.40
N LEU A 10 -31.98 23.22 9.91
CA LEU A 10 -30.74 23.08 9.12
C LEU A 10 -29.67 22.23 9.83
N LEU A 11 -30.09 21.26 10.65
CA LEU A 11 -29.19 20.38 11.42
C LEU A 11 -29.41 18.88 11.18
N SER A 12 -30.10 18.48 10.12
CA SER A 12 -30.41 17.06 9.85
C SER A 12 -29.87 16.50 8.52
N CYS A 13 -28.91 17.16 7.87
CA CYS A 13 -28.22 16.62 6.69
C CYS A 13 -26.69 16.64 6.82
N LEU A 14 -26.17 16.44 8.03
CA LEU A 14 -24.84 15.83 8.18
C LEU A 14 -25.03 14.33 8.05
N GLN A 15 -25.30 13.86 6.82
CA GLN A 15 -24.83 12.53 6.48
C GLN A 15 -23.32 12.60 6.69
N SER A 16 -22.83 11.87 7.69
CA SER A 16 -21.43 11.53 7.80
C SER A 16 -21.04 10.91 6.46
N LEU A 17 -20.45 11.72 5.58
CA LEU A 17 -19.67 11.22 4.46
C LEU A 17 -18.65 10.30 5.12
N SER A 18 -18.91 8.99 5.04
CA SER A 18 -17.91 7.97 5.31
C SER A 18 -16.72 8.32 4.44
N ALA A 19 -15.71 8.94 5.03
CA ALA A 19 -14.46 9.19 4.36
C ALA A 19 -13.88 7.81 4.09
N HIS A 20 -13.86 7.40 2.82
CA HIS A 20 -13.34 6.11 2.41
C HIS A 20 -11.86 6.08 2.80
N ALA A 21 -11.54 5.29 3.82
CA ALA A 21 -10.20 5.24 4.36
C ALA A 21 -9.40 4.25 3.53
N ASP A 22 -8.57 4.73 2.60
CA ASP A 22 -7.62 3.86 1.89
C ASP A 22 -6.57 3.30 2.87
N PHE A 23 -6.83 2.15 3.49
CA PHE A 23 -6.08 1.66 4.65
C PHE A 23 -4.64 1.28 4.28
N PHE A 24 -4.44 0.68 3.10
CA PHE A 24 -3.12 0.21 2.64
C PHE A 24 -2.09 1.34 2.50
N THR A 25 -2.55 2.57 2.29
CA THR A 25 -1.67 3.73 2.09
C THR A 25 -1.10 4.32 3.38
N SER A 26 -1.57 3.88 4.56
CA SER A 26 -1.06 4.31 5.86
C SER A 26 -0.94 3.19 6.89
N THR A 27 0.27 2.97 7.38
CA THR A 27 0.55 2.02 8.47
C THR A 27 -0.09 2.38 9.80
N GLY A 28 -0.39 3.66 10.03
CA GLY A 28 -1.06 4.10 11.25
C GLY A 28 -2.44 3.45 11.36
N GLN A 29 -3.23 3.54 10.29
CA GLN A 29 -4.56 2.93 10.25
C GLN A 29 -4.50 1.40 10.18
N MET A 30 -3.50 0.82 9.52
CA MET A 30 -3.29 -0.64 9.55
C MET A 30 -2.99 -1.16 10.96
N THR A 31 -2.33 -0.35 11.81
CA THR A 31 -2.07 -0.73 13.20
C THR A 31 -3.36 -0.85 14.00
N ASP A 32 -4.31 0.05 13.78
CA ASP A 32 -5.62 0.01 14.44
C ASP A 32 -6.41 -1.25 14.00
N LEU A 33 -6.34 -1.62 12.72
CA LEU A 33 -6.96 -2.85 12.20
C LEU A 33 -6.44 -4.13 12.87
N LEU A 34 -5.13 -4.20 13.18
CA LEU A 34 -4.55 -5.35 13.88
C LEU A 34 -5.12 -5.52 15.30
N TYR A 35 -5.36 -4.41 16.01
CA TYR A 35 -6.00 -4.47 17.33
C TYR A 35 -7.47 -4.88 17.21
N THR A 36 -8.19 -4.35 16.22
CA THR A 36 -9.57 -4.76 15.93
C THR A 36 -9.67 -6.26 15.63
N GLU A 37 -8.77 -6.80 14.80
CA GLU A 37 -8.72 -8.24 14.50
C GLU A 37 -8.48 -9.07 15.77
N LYS A 38 -7.54 -8.66 16.61
CA LYS A 38 -7.25 -9.32 17.89
C LYS A 38 -8.49 -9.37 18.80
N ASP A 39 -9.25 -8.30 18.87
CA ASP A 39 -10.47 -8.22 19.67
C ASP A 39 -11.57 -9.13 19.09
N LEU A 40 -11.70 -9.20 17.77
CA LEU A 40 -12.62 -10.12 17.10
C LEU A 40 -12.24 -11.59 17.30
N VAL A 41 -10.95 -11.93 17.28
CA VAL A 41 -10.47 -13.28 17.61
C VAL A 41 -10.82 -13.66 19.05
N THR A 42 -10.75 -12.70 19.97
CA THR A 42 -11.18 -12.92 21.36
C THR A 42 -12.68 -13.19 21.44
N SER A 43 -13.48 -12.39 20.74
CA SER A 43 -14.93 -12.58 20.64
C SER A 43 -15.32 -13.91 19.99
N LEU A 44 -14.57 -14.36 18.97
CA LEU A 44 -14.75 -15.66 18.32
C LEU A 44 -14.47 -16.81 19.30
N LYS A 45 -13.42 -16.69 20.13
CA LYS A 45 -13.11 -17.70 21.17
C LYS A 45 -14.22 -17.81 22.20
N ASP A 46 -14.84 -16.71 22.59
CA ASP A 46 -15.95 -16.72 23.54
C ASP A 46 -17.21 -17.37 22.93
N TYR A 47 -17.48 -17.11 21.65
CA TYR A 47 -18.51 -17.85 20.89
C TYR A 47 -18.22 -19.36 20.85
N ILE A 48 -16.99 -19.77 20.51
CA ILE A 48 -16.60 -21.19 20.47
C ILE A 48 -16.84 -21.85 21.83
N ARG A 49 -16.44 -21.21 22.94
CA ARG A 49 -16.67 -21.75 24.29
C ARG A 49 -18.16 -21.89 24.61
N ALA A 50 -18.98 -20.95 24.17
CA ALA A 50 -20.43 -21.01 24.36
C ALA A 50 -21.06 -22.18 23.58
N GLU A 51 -20.63 -22.38 22.32
CA GLU A 51 -21.04 -23.53 21.51
C GLU A 51 -20.53 -24.86 22.06
N GLU A 52 -19.29 -24.94 22.56
CA GLU A 52 -18.77 -26.16 23.21
C GLU A 52 -19.56 -26.52 24.47
N SER A 53 -19.93 -25.53 25.29
CA SER A 53 -20.76 -25.74 26.49
C SER A 53 -22.18 -26.19 26.14
N LYS A 54 -22.80 -25.62 25.09
CA LYS A 54 -24.08 -26.07 24.56
C LYS A 54 -23.96 -27.50 23.99
N LEU A 55 -22.92 -27.70 23.19
CA LEU A 55 -22.25 -28.93 22.78
C LEU A 55 -22.44 -30.06 23.79
N GLU A 56 -21.74 -29.85 24.89
CA GLU A 56 -21.56 -30.78 25.99
C GLU A 56 -22.88 -31.05 26.74
N GLN A 57 -23.74 -30.05 26.90
CA GLN A 57 -25.06 -30.24 27.48
C GLN A 57 -25.94 -31.14 26.61
N ILE A 58 -25.91 -30.95 25.29
CA ILE A 58 -26.67 -31.78 24.33
C ILE A 58 -26.13 -33.22 24.34
N LYS A 59 -24.81 -33.41 24.37
CA LYS A 59 -24.19 -34.75 24.46
C LYS A 59 -24.65 -35.51 25.70
N ARG A 60 -24.63 -34.89 26.88
CA ARG A 60 -25.13 -35.51 28.12
C ARG A 60 -26.62 -35.85 28.06
N TRP A 61 -27.42 -35.00 27.42
CA TRP A 61 -28.82 -35.28 27.18
C TRP A 61 -29.01 -36.50 26.26
N ALA A 62 -28.25 -36.58 25.17
CA ALA A 62 -28.29 -37.70 24.24
C ALA A 62 -27.90 -39.03 24.92
N GLU A 63 -26.81 -39.07 25.68
CA GLU A 63 -26.38 -40.26 26.44
C GLU A 63 -27.43 -40.72 27.45
N LYS A 64 -28.03 -39.77 28.19
CA LYS A 64 -29.12 -40.07 29.12
C LYS A 64 -30.34 -40.65 28.40
N LEU A 65 -30.73 -40.09 27.26
CA LEU A 65 -31.86 -40.58 26.46
C LEU A 65 -31.58 -41.96 25.88
N ASP A 66 -30.37 -42.22 25.39
CA ASP A 66 -29.95 -43.49 24.79
C ASP A 66 -30.01 -44.64 25.80
N SER A 67 -29.48 -44.44 27.01
CA SER A 67 -29.56 -45.46 28.08
C SER A 67 -31.02 -45.83 28.45
N LEU A 68 -31.92 -44.84 28.37
CA LEU A 68 -33.34 -45.01 28.72
C LEU A 68 -34.13 -45.68 27.59
N THR A 69 -33.81 -45.43 26.33
CA THR A 69 -34.48 -46.06 25.17
C THR A 69 -34.07 -47.52 25.03
N VAL A 70 -32.81 -47.87 25.27
CA VAL A 70 -32.32 -49.26 25.26
C VAL A 70 -33.08 -50.11 26.28
N THR A 71 -33.24 -49.61 27.51
CA THR A 71 -33.95 -50.34 28.57
C THR A 71 -35.45 -50.48 28.29
N ALA A 72 -36.08 -49.45 27.74
CA ALA A 72 -37.52 -49.43 27.49
C ALA A 72 -37.95 -50.27 26.26
N THR A 73 -37.03 -50.56 25.34
CA THR A 73 -37.32 -51.32 24.10
C THR A 73 -37.12 -52.82 24.24
N GLN A 74 -36.44 -53.29 25.30
CA GLN A 74 -36.23 -54.73 25.56
C GLN A 74 -37.49 -55.45 26.06
N ASP A 75 -38.35 -54.78 26.84
CA ASP A 75 -39.66 -55.29 27.29
C ASP A 75 -40.67 -54.13 27.44
N PRO A 76 -41.32 -53.70 26.35
CA PRO A 76 -42.19 -52.52 26.38
C PRO A 76 -43.43 -52.68 27.26
N GLU A 77 -44.08 -53.85 27.25
CA GLU A 77 -45.30 -54.09 28.03
C GLU A 77 -45.00 -54.21 29.53
N GLY A 78 -43.94 -54.94 29.92
CA GLY A 78 -43.54 -55.03 31.33
C GLY A 78 -42.99 -53.71 31.87
N PHE A 79 -42.25 -52.95 31.04
CA PHE A 79 -41.74 -51.64 31.43
C PHE A 79 -42.86 -50.62 31.65
N LEU A 80 -43.84 -50.54 30.74
CA LEU A 80 -44.96 -49.61 30.83
C LEU A 80 -46.06 -50.06 31.81
N GLY A 81 -46.10 -51.33 32.18
CA GLY A 81 -46.96 -51.86 33.24
C GLY A 81 -46.68 -51.24 34.62
N HIS A 82 -45.51 -50.65 34.84
CA HIS A 82 -45.18 -49.93 36.07
C HIS A 82 -45.60 -48.45 35.99
N PRO A 83 -46.51 -47.96 36.86
CA PRO A 83 -47.07 -46.60 36.77
C PRO A 83 -46.04 -45.46 36.75
N VAL A 84 -44.91 -45.64 37.46
CA VAL A 84 -43.81 -44.65 37.47
C VAL A 84 -43.13 -44.55 36.11
N ASN A 85 -42.95 -45.66 35.40
CA ASN A 85 -42.30 -45.69 34.10
C ASN A 85 -43.20 -45.07 33.02
N ALA A 86 -44.50 -45.36 33.07
CA ALA A 86 -45.50 -44.72 32.22
C ALA A 86 -45.52 -43.18 32.42
N PHE A 87 -45.55 -42.71 33.68
CA PHE A 87 -45.45 -41.27 33.98
C PHE A 87 -44.14 -40.66 33.46
N LYS A 88 -43.00 -41.33 33.69
CA LYS A 88 -41.69 -40.85 33.24
C LYS A 88 -41.58 -40.76 31.73
N LEU A 89 -42.17 -41.70 30.97
CA LEU A 89 -42.22 -41.62 29.51
C LEU A 89 -43.08 -40.45 29.03
N VAL A 90 -44.28 -40.28 29.59
CA VAL A 90 -45.19 -39.17 29.24
C VAL A 90 -44.54 -37.83 29.54
N LYS A 91 -43.96 -37.65 30.73
CA LYS A 91 -43.20 -36.44 31.09
C LYS A 91 -42.04 -36.20 30.13
N ARG A 92 -41.32 -37.24 29.75
CA ARG A 92 -40.17 -37.11 28.85
C ARG A 92 -40.60 -36.59 27.48
N LEU A 93 -41.60 -37.21 26.87
CA LEU A 93 -42.12 -36.82 25.55
C LEU A 93 -42.83 -35.45 25.56
N ASN A 94 -43.51 -35.11 26.65
CA ASN A 94 -44.27 -33.86 26.74
C ASN A 94 -43.44 -32.63 27.17
N THR A 95 -42.40 -32.83 27.98
CA THR A 95 -41.65 -31.71 28.59
C THR A 95 -40.17 -31.80 28.30
N GLU A 96 -39.52 -32.93 28.62
CA GLU A 96 -38.05 -33.04 28.50
C GLU A 96 -37.56 -32.88 27.05
N TRP A 97 -38.32 -33.38 26.06
CA TRP A 97 -38.01 -33.15 24.63
C TRP A 97 -38.18 -31.69 24.19
N GLY A 98 -39.16 -30.96 24.73
CA GLY A 98 -39.33 -29.53 24.45
C GLY A 98 -38.23 -28.65 25.06
N ASP A 99 -37.72 -29.03 26.24
CA ASP A 99 -36.55 -28.39 26.86
C ASP A 99 -35.28 -28.63 26.02
N LEU A 100 -35.10 -29.84 25.48
CA LEU A 100 -34.00 -30.17 24.58
C LEU A 100 -34.09 -29.38 23.27
N GLU A 101 -35.27 -29.31 22.66
CA GLU A 101 -35.52 -28.50 21.46
C GLU A 101 -35.15 -27.03 21.70
N SER A 102 -35.57 -26.47 22.84
CA SER A 102 -35.23 -25.10 23.23
C SER A 102 -33.73 -24.89 23.40
N LEU A 103 -33.00 -25.87 23.96
CA LEU A 103 -31.54 -25.81 24.08
C LEU A 103 -30.85 -25.88 22.71
N VAL A 104 -31.33 -26.74 21.81
CA VAL A 104 -30.79 -26.91 20.46
C VAL A 104 -30.98 -25.62 19.64
N LEU A 105 -32.16 -25.01 19.71
CA LEU A 105 -32.50 -23.77 19.01
C LEU A 105 -31.89 -22.51 19.63
N ARG A 106 -31.31 -22.60 20.84
CA ARG A 106 -30.69 -21.44 21.49
C ARG A 106 -29.52 -20.91 20.66
N ASP A 107 -29.64 -19.66 20.22
CA ASP A 107 -28.57 -18.95 19.53
C ASP A 107 -27.48 -18.53 20.52
N THR A 108 -26.22 -18.84 20.17
CA THR A 108 -25.03 -18.38 20.91
C THR A 108 -24.22 -17.35 20.10
N THR A 109 -24.61 -17.10 18.85
CA THR A 109 -23.87 -16.27 17.90
C THR A 109 -24.05 -14.76 18.16
N GLY A 110 -25.15 -14.36 18.82
CA GLY A 110 -25.54 -12.95 18.97
C GLY A 110 -24.44 -12.01 19.46
N GLY A 111 -23.63 -12.40 20.44
CA GLY A 111 -22.52 -11.57 20.94
C GLY A 111 -21.42 -11.35 19.90
N PHE A 112 -20.99 -12.42 19.24
CA PHE A 112 -19.95 -12.37 18.21
C PHE A 112 -20.43 -11.62 16.96
N ILE A 113 -21.62 -11.96 16.44
CA ILE A 113 -22.17 -11.32 15.23
C ILE A 113 -22.42 -9.83 15.44
N SER A 114 -22.89 -9.42 16.63
CA SER A 114 -23.07 -7.98 16.93
C SER A 114 -21.75 -7.24 16.93
N ASN A 115 -20.72 -7.80 17.58
CA ASN A 115 -19.39 -7.20 17.61
C ASN A 115 -18.78 -7.12 16.20
N LEU A 116 -18.83 -8.21 15.43
CA LEU A 116 -18.36 -8.25 14.05
C LEU A 116 -19.07 -7.21 13.17
N THR A 117 -20.38 -7.05 13.32
CA THR A 117 -21.17 -6.08 12.55
C THR A 117 -20.76 -4.64 12.84
N ILE A 118 -20.47 -4.30 14.10
CA ILE A 118 -19.98 -2.98 14.50
C ILE A 118 -18.58 -2.73 13.93
N GLN A 119 -17.67 -3.70 14.08
CA GLN A 119 -16.29 -3.54 13.63
C GLN A 119 -16.17 -3.51 12.10
N ARG A 120 -17.04 -4.21 11.37
CA ARG A 120 -17.05 -4.26 9.90
C ARG A 120 -17.22 -2.89 9.25
N GLN A 121 -17.79 -1.90 9.94
CA GLN A 121 -17.87 -0.52 9.45
C GLN A 121 -16.49 0.13 9.24
N HIS A 122 -15.46 -0.40 9.90
CA HIS A 122 -14.09 0.09 9.85
C HIS A 122 -13.16 -0.85 9.08
N PHE A 123 -13.70 -1.89 8.43
CA PHE A 123 -12.88 -2.83 7.68
C PHE A 123 -12.42 -2.26 6.34
N PRO A 124 -11.29 -2.75 5.80
CA PRO A 124 -10.91 -2.51 4.43
C PRO A 124 -11.98 -2.98 3.44
N THR A 125 -12.02 -2.31 2.30
CA THR A 125 -12.91 -2.62 1.17
C THR A 125 -12.20 -3.44 0.09
N ASP A 126 -12.94 -3.89 -0.92
CA ASP A 126 -12.36 -4.57 -2.09
C ASP A 126 -11.36 -3.68 -2.85
N GLU A 127 -11.56 -2.36 -2.83
CA GLU A 127 -10.62 -1.38 -3.39
C GLU A 127 -9.31 -1.35 -2.62
N ASP A 128 -9.35 -1.48 -1.29
CA ASP A 128 -8.16 -1.54 -0.45
C ASP A 128 -7.35 -2.81 -0.71
N GLN A 129 -8.02 -3.96 -0.85
CA GLN A 129 -7.38 -5.23 -1.17
C GLN A 129 -6.70 -5.16 -2.55
N THR A 130 -7.41 -4.61 -3.54
CA THR A 130 -6.88 -4.40 -4.89
C THR A 130 -5.69 -3.41 -4.86
N GLY A 131 -5.79 -2.33 -4.08
CA GLY A 131 -4.71 -1.36 -3.87
C GLY A 131 -3.46 -1.98 -3.26
N ALA A 132 -3.62 -2.84 -2.25
CA ALA A 132 -2.52 -3.59 -1.62
C ALA A 132 -1.86 -4.57 -2.59
N ALA A 133 -2.64 -5.28 -3.42
CA ALA A 133 -2.12 -6.16 -4.45
C ALA A 133 -1.28 -5.40 -5.50
N LYS A 134 -1.79 -4.27 -6.00
CA LYS A 134 -1.06 -3.40 -6.94
C LYS A 134 0.20 -2.81 -6.31
N ALA A 135 0.19 -2.57 -5.00
CA ALA A 135 1.38 -2.14 -4.26
C ALA A 135 2.46 -3.23 -4.23
N LEU A 136 2.09 -4.51 -4.01
CA LEU A 136 3.02 -5.64 -4.08
C LEU A 136 3.62 -5.82 -5.47
N ILE A 137 2.81 -5.75 -6.53
CA ILE A 137 3.30 -5.84 -7.93
C ILE A 137 4.28 -4.69 -8.24
N ARG A 138 3.98 -3.47 -7.78
CA ARG A 138 4.90 -2.33 -7.94
C ARG A 138 6.23 -2.54 -7.22
N LEU A 139 6.21 -3.13 -6.03
CA LEU A 139 7.42 -3.48 -5.29
C LEU A 139 8.21 -4.55 -6.04
N GLN A 140 7.51 -5.53 -6.60
CA GLN A 140 8.08 -6.59 -7.44
C GLN A 140 8.86 -5.99 -8.62
N ASP A 141 8.23 -5.10 -9.38
CA ASP A 141 8.84 -4.37 -10.50
C ASP A 141 10.05 -3.54 -10.06
N THR A 142 9.82 -2.63 -9.10
CA THR A 142 10.80 -1.61 -8.73
C THR A 142 12.08 -2.26 -8.19
N TYR A 143 11.92 -3.28 -7.35
CA TYR A 143 13.04 -3.94 -6.68
C TYR A 143 13.49 -5.24 -7.35
N ARG A 144 12.92 -5.60 -8.51
CA ARG A 144 13.22 -6.85 -9.24
C ARG A 144 13.11 -8.09 -8.34
N LEU A 145 12.04 -8.16 -7.55
CA LEU A 145 11.78 -9.27 -6.66
C LEU A 145 11.11 -10.39 -7.46
N ASP A 146 11.51 -11.63 -7.23
CA ASP A 146 10.78 -12.78 -7.76
C ASP A 146 9.56 -13.11 -6.88
N ALA A 147 8.54 -13.74 -7.47
CA ALA A 147 7.32 -14.12 -6.77
C ALA A 147 7.58 -15.09 -5.60
N ASN A 148 8.63 -15.91 -5.68
CA ASN A 148 9.01 -16.82 -4.60
C ASN A 148 9.57 -16.05 -3.39
N THR A 149 10.43 -15.05 -3.59
CA THR A 149 10.93 -14.19 -2.52
C THR A 149 9.81 -13.44 -1.79
N ILE A 150 8.83 -12.91 -2.53
CA ILE A 150 7.67 -12.23 -1.91
C ILE A 150 6.79 -13.25 -1.18
N SER A 151 6.42 -14.36 -1.82
CA SER A 151 5.51 -15.35 -1.23
C SER A 151 6.10 -16.08 -0.01
N THR A 152 7.41 -16.23 0.09
CA THR A 152 8.08 -16.80 1.28
C THR A 152 8.32 -15.77 2.39
N GLY A 153 8.15 -14.48 2.10
CA GLY A 153 8.44 -13.40 3.02
C GLY A 153 9.94 -13.13 3.21
N ASP A 154 10.80 -13.62 2.32
CA ASP A 154 12.27 -13.48 2.39
C ASP A 154 12.76 -12.11 1.89
N LEU A 155 12.11 -11.03 2.33
CA LEU A 155 12.45 -9.67 1.95
C LEU A 155 13.61 -9.09 2.78
N PRO A 156 14.45 -8.21 2.21
CA PRO A 156 15.53 -7.55 2.95
C PRO A 156 14.99 -6.74 4.15
N GLY A 157 15.61 -6.89 5.32
CA GLY A 157 15.32 -6.06 6.50
C GLY A 157 14.04 -6.43 7.27
N VAL A 158 13.37 -7.54 6.94
CA VAL A 158 12.22 -8.03 7.71
C VAL A 158 12.67 -8.81 8.95
N LYS A 159 12.00 -8.53 10.09
CA LYS A 159 12.17 -9.30 11.33
C LYS A 159 11.13 -10.42 11.47
N TYR A 160 9.98 -10.25 10.82
CA TYR A 160 8.84 -11.16 10.88
C TYR A 160 8.55 -11.62 9.46
N LYS A 161 8.43 -12.94 9.28
CA LYS A 161 8.13 -13.56 7.98
C LYS A 161 6.70 -14.08 8.00
N SER A 162 5.95 -13.77 6.95
CA SER A 162 4.69 -14.41 6.64
C SER A 162 4.82 -15.08 5.28
N ARG A 163 4.20 -16.25 5.13
CA ARG A 163 4.16 -16.96 3.85
C ARG A 163 2.78 -16.76 3.24
N MET A 164 2.76 -16.48 1.93
CA MET A 164 1.55 -16.46 1.13
C MET A 164 1.17 -17.89 0.74
N THR A 165 -0.13 -18.17 0.81
CA THR A 165 -0.72 -19.43 0.33
C THR A 165 -0.84 -19.44 -1.19
N ALA A 166 -1.17 -20.62 -1.75
CA ALA A 166 -1.45 -20.77 -3.17
C ALA A 166 -2.67 -19.92 -3.59
N GLU A 167 -3.66 -19.79 -2.70
CA GLU A 167 -4.84 -18.92 -2.89
C GLU A 167 -4.44 -17.44 -2.95
N ASP A 168 -3.57 -16.98 -2.04
CA ASP A 168 -3.07 -15.60 -2.06
C ASP A 168 -2.31 -15.29 -3.37
N CYS A 169 -1.46 -16.22 -3.82
CA CYS A 169 -0.72 -16.08 -5.08
C CYS A 169 -1.68 -16.03 -6.28
N PHE A 170 -2.72 -16.86 -6.28
CA PHE A 170 -3.74 -16.89 -7.32
C PHE A 170 -4.55 -15.59 -7.39
N GLU A 171 -4.95 -15.04 -6.24
CA GLU A 171 -5.68 -13.76 -6.18
C GLU A 171 -4.81 -12.59 -6.68
N LEU A 172 -3.52 -12.53 -6.32
CA LEU A 172 -2.60 -11.55 -6.93
C LEU A 172 -2.51 -11.70 -8.45
N GLY A 173 -2.41 -12.93 -8.95
CA GLY A 173 -2.38 -13.22 -10.38
C GLY A 173 -3.66 -12.80 -11.11
N LYS A 174 -4.82 -12.95 -10.47
CA LYS A 174 -6.13 -12.50 -11.01
C LYS A 174 -6.23 -10.99 -11.07
N ILE A 175 -5.77 -10.28 -10.04
CA ILE A 175 -5.74 -8.81 -10.03
C ILE A 175 -4.86 -8.31 -11.18
N ALA A 176 -3.66 -8.88 -11.35
CA ALA A 176 -2.80 -8.57 -12.50
C ALA A 176 -3.48 -8.87 -13.85
N TYR A 177 -4.18 -10.00 -13.94
CA TYR A 177 -4.89 -10.41 -15.16
C TYR A 177 -5.99 -9.41 -15.55
N SER A 178 -6.72 -8.91 -14.55
CA SER A 178 -7.79 -7.93 -14.76
C SER A 178 -7.28 -6.59 -15.32
N ASP A 179 -6.03 -6.25 -15.01
CA ASP A 179 -5.32 -5.07 -15.52
C ASP A 179 -4.60 -5.35 -16.88
N ALA A 180 -4.82 -6.54 -17.47
CA ALA A 180 -4.11 -7.04 -18.66
C ALA A 180 -2.58 -7.11 -18.50
N ASP A 181 -2.09 -7.21 -17.26
CA ASP A 181 -0.69 -7.43 -16.93
C ASP A 181 -0.36 -8.93 -16.95
N TYR A 182 -0.27 -9.47 -18.16
CA TYR A 182 -0.05 -10.90 -18.36
C TYR A 182 1.32 -11.37 -17.86
N TYR A 183 2.30 -10.47 -17.77
CA TYR A 183 3.63 -10.79 -17.22
C TYR A 183 3.53 -11.14 -15.74
N HIS A 184 2.90 -10.28 -14.93
CA HIS A 184 2.71 -10.57 -13.51
C HIS A 184 1.70 -11.69 -13.28
N THR A 185 0.67 -11.83 -14.12
CA THR A 185 -0.21 -13.01 -14.06
C THR A 185 0.58 -14.30 -14.20
N GLU A 186 1.48 -14.40 -15.19
CA GLU A 186 2.30 -15.61 -15.36
C GLU A 186 3.13 -15.91 -14.11
N LEU A 187 3.82 -14.91 -13.55
CA LEU A 187 4.68 -15.10 -12.39
C LEU A 187 3.92 -15.61 -11.16
N TRP A 188 2.77 -15.00 -10.87
CA TRP A 188 1.97 -15.34 -9.69
C TRP A 188 1.18 -16.65 -9.86
N MET A 189 0.63 -16.91 -11.05
CA MET A 189 -0.03 -18.19 -11.35
C MET A 189 0.98 -19.35 -11.34
N ALA A 190 2.19 -19.14 -11.85
CA ALA A 190 3.27 -20.14 -11.78
C ALA A 190 3.69 -20.41 -10.33
N GLN A 191 3.76 -19.37 -9.48
CA GLN A 191 4.06 -19.54 -8.05
C GLN A 191 2.94 -20.30 -7.31
N ALA A 192 1.67 -19.98 -7.58
CA ALA A 192 0.54 -20.72 -7.03
C ALA A 192 0.57 -22.20 -7.46
N LEU A 193 0.77 -22.47 -8.75
CA LEU A 193 0.87 -23.83 -9.28
C LEU A 193 2.03 -24.61 -8.66
N LYS A 194 3.19 -23.96 -8.49
CA LYS A 194 4.36 -24.55 -7.82
C LYS A 194 4.03 -24.98 -6.39
N GLN A 195 3.37 -24.12 -5.61
CA GLN A 195 2.97 -24.44 -4.23
C GLN A 195 1.98 -25.62 -4.18
N LEU A 196 1.01 -25.66 -5.09
CA LEU A 196 0.08 -26.79 -5.20
C LEU A 196 0.78 -28.08 -5.67
N ASP A 197 1.82 -27.99 -6.49
CA ASP A 197 2.65 -29.13 -6.92
C ASP A 197 3.55 -29.66 -5.79
N GLU A 198 3.96 -28.78 -4.86
CA GLU A 198 4.68 -29.14 -3.63
C GLU A 198 3.77 -29.76 -2.55
N GLY A 199 2.46 -29.82 -2.78
CA GLY A 199 1.49 -30.51 -1.91
C GLY A 199 0.85 -29.63 -0.83
N GLU A 200 0.78 -28.32 -1.05
CA GLU A 200 0.03 -27.42 -0.17
C GLU A 200 -1.46 -27.78 -0.13
N ASP A 201 -2.04 -27.90 1.08
CA ASP A 201 -3.46 -28.16 1.27
C ASP A 201 -4.25 -26.87 1.01
N SER A 202 -5.05 -26.87 -0.05
CA SER A 202 -5.68 -25.67 -0.59
C SER A 202 -6.99 -26.03 -1.29
N THR A 203 -7.98 -25.14 -1.21
CA THR A 203 -9.27 -25.34 -1.91
C THR A 203 -9.19 -24.96 -3.38
N LEU A 204 -8.13 -24.24 -3.77
CA LEU A 204 -7.85 -23.85 -5.15
C LEU A 204 -7.53 -25.05 -6.04
N ASP A 205 -8.31 -25.18 -7.10
CA ASP A 205 -8.11 -26.20 -8.12
C ASP A 205 -7.00 -25.85 -9.12
N LYS A 206 -6.12 -26.81 -9.39
CA LYS A 206 -5.00 -26.68 -10.33
C LYS A 206 -5.46 -26.36 -11.75
N VAL A 207 -6.59 -26.91 -12.21
CA VAL A 207 -7.10 -26.67 -13.57
C VAL A 207 -7.38 -25.18 -13.76
N THR A 208 -8.01 -24.56 -12.77
CA THR A 208 -8.29 -23.12 -12.78
C THR A 208 -7.01 -22.28 -12.90
N VAL A 209 -5.98 -22.59 -12.12
CA VAL A 209 -4.69 -21.87 -12.17
C VAL A 209 -4.03 -22.00 -13.55
N ILE A 210 -4.00 -23.22 -14.10
CA ILE A 210 -3.38 -23.49 -15.40
C ILE A 210 -4.14 -22.80 -16.54
N ASP A 211 -5.46 -22.64 -16.44
CA ASP A 211 -6.25 -21.94 -17.47
C ASP A 211 -5.81 -20.47 -17.61
N TYR A 212 -5.74 -19.73 -16.50
CA TYR A 212 -5.23 -18.35 -16.48
C TYR A 212 -3.76 -18.29 -16.94
N LEU A 213 -2.91 -19.20 -16.44
CA LEU A 213 -1.49 -19.24 -16.77
C LEU A 213 -1.26 -19.46 -18.28
N SER A 214 -1.96 -20.43 -18.86
CA SER A 214 -1.82 -20.77 -20.29
C SER A 214 -2.22 -19.61 -21.19
N TYR A 215 -3.28 -18.88 -20.83
CA TYR A 215 -3.71 -17.69 -21.57
C TYR A 215 -2.73 -16.54 -21.42
N ALA A 216 -2.23 -16.27 -20.21
CA ALA A 216 -1.25 -15.20 -19.97
C ALA A 216 0.06 -15.43 -20.75
N ILE A 217 0.55 -16.68 -20.79
CA ILE A 217 1.72 -17.08 -21.58
C ILE A 217 1.46 -16.92 -23.08
N TYR A 218 0.26 -17.30 -23.54
CA TYR A 218 -0.15 -17.09 -24.93
C TYR A 218 -0.16 -15.60 -25.33
N GLN A 219 -0.70 -14.72 -24.48
CA GLN A 219 -0.74 -13.27 -24.73
C GLN A 219 0.64 -12.64 -24.83
N GLN A 220 1.63 -13.22 -24.14
CA GLN A 220 3.03 -12.81 -24.23
C GLN A 220 3.75 -13.36 -25.48
N GLY A 221 3.10 -14.21 -26.26
CA GLY A 221 3.61 -14.78 -27.51
C GLY A 221 4.38 -16.09 -27.36
N GLU A 222 4.44 -16.67 -26.16
CA GLU A 222 5.15 -17.93 -25.88
C GLU A 222 4.26 -19.15 -26.14
N MET A 223 3.89 -19.33 -27.41
CA MET A 223 2.85 -20.27 -27.85
C MET A 223 3.16 -21.73 -27.51
N GLU A 224 4.41 -22.18 -27.63
CA GLU A 224 4.80 -23.56 -27.31
C GLU A 224 4.59 -23.88 -25.83
N ARG A 225 4.96 -22.96 -24.92
CA ARG A 225 4.72 -23.11 -23.48
C ARG A 225 3.24 -23.08 -23.15
N ALA A 226 2.47 -22.20 -23.79
CA ALA A 226 1.02 -22.14 -23.61
C ALA A 226 0.36 -23.48 -24.00
N MET A 227 0.84 -24.11 -25.09
CA MET A 227 0.37 -25.44 -25.49
C MET A 227 0.70 -26.52 -24.46
N ASP A 228 1.91 -26.52 -23.90
CA ASP A 228 2.30 -27.53 -22.91
C ASP A 228 1.47 -27.43 -21.62
N TYR A 229 1.22 -26.21 -21.14
CA TYR A 229 0.27 -25.99 -20.03
C TYR A 229 -1.15 -26.40 -20.41
N THR A 230 -1.59 -26.16 -21.65
CA THR A 230 -2.93 -26.60 -22.11
C THR A 230 -3.05 -28.12 -22.18
N LYS A 231 -2.00 -28.84 -22.58
CA LYS A 231 -1.98 -30.32 -22.52
C LYS A 231 -2.10 -30.80 -21.08
N ARG A 232 -1.31 -30.22 -20.17
CA ARG A 232 -1.38 -30.52 -18.73
C ARG A 232 -2.78 -30.25 -18.16
N LEU A 233 -3.42 -29.17 -18.60
CA LEU A 233 -4.80 -28.86 -18.25
C LEU A 233 -5.77 -29.97 -18.68
N ILE A 234 -5.68 -30.43 -19.93
CA ILE A 234 -6.53 -31.51 -20.47
C ILE A 234 -6.24 -32.86 -19.79
N GLU A 235 -5.01 -33.11 -19.37
CA GLU A 235 -4.66 -34.32 -18.60
C GLU A 235 -5.34 -34.35 -17.23
N LEU A 236 -5.48 -33.18 -16.60
CA LEU A 236 -6.16 -33.04 -15.30
C LEU A 236 -7.69 -33.02 -15.45
N ASP A 237 -8.21 -32.34 -16.46
CA ASP A 237 -9.63 -32.28 -16.80
C ASP A 237 -9.86 -32.47 -18.31
N PRO A 238 -10.09 -33.72 -18.75
CA PRO A 238 -10.35 -34.04 -20.15
C PRO A 238 -11.62 -33.37 -20.72
N GLU A 239 -12.58 -33.00 -19.87
CA GLU A 239 -13.84 -32.40 -20.28
C GLU A 239 -13.85 -30.87 -20.15
N HIS A 240 -12.69 -30.26 -19.91
CA HIS A 240 -12.58 -28.81 -19.78
C HIS A 240 -13.12 -28.09 -21.02
N PRO A 241 -14.09 -27.15 -20.87
CA PRO A 241 -14.82 -26.56 -22.00
C PRO A 241 -13.94 -25.89 -23.05
N ARG A 242 -12.80 -25.31 -22.62
CA ARG A 242 -11.89 -24.54 -23.48
C ARG A 242 -10.61 -25.28 -23.84
N GLY A 243 -10.22 -26.32 -23.10
CA GLY A 243 -8.88 -26.93 -23.21
C GLY A 243 -8.60 -27.46 -24.62
N LYS A 244 -9.47 -28.35 -25.12
CA LYS A 244 -9.36 -28.95 -26.46
C LYS A 244 -9.44 -27.91 -27.59
N SER A 245 -10.23 -26.84 -27.40
CA SER A 245 -10.38 -25.76 -28.39
C SER A 245 -9.14 -24.86 -28.44
N ASN A 246 -8.64 -24.44 -27.28
CA ASN A 246 -7.43 -23.62 -27.14
C ASN A 246 -6.21 -24.34 -27.72
N LEU A 247 -6.06 -25.65 -27.44
CA LEU A 247 -4.94 -26.44 -27.97
C LEU A 247 -4.94 -26.45 -29.51
N LYS A 248 -6.08 -26.75 -30.14
CA LYS A 248 -6.22 -26.71 -31.61
C LYS A 248 -5.95 -25.32 -32.17
N TYR A 249 -6.41 -24.28 -31.47
CA TYR A 249 -6.17 -22.90 -31.88
C TYR A 249 -4.67 -22.55 -31.83
N PHE A 250 -3.97 -22.90 -30.75
CA PHE A 250 -2.53 -22.67 -30.63
C PHE A 250 -1.74 -23.47 -31.67
N GLU A 251 -2.08 -24.74 -31.94
CA GLU A 251 -1.49 -25.55 -33.01
C GLU A 251 -1.63 -24.87 -34.38
N PHE A 252 -2.84 -24.41 -34.71
CA PHE A 252 -3.11 -23.72 -35.96
C PHE A 252 -2.31 -22.42 -36.11
N GLN A 253 -2.22 -21.61 -35.05
CA GLN A 253 -1.44 -20.37 -35.07
C GLN A 253 0.07 -20.66 -35.22
N LEU A 254 0.58 -21.69 -34.56
CA LEU A 254 1.99 -22.08 -34.65
C LEU A 254 2.35 -22.57 -36.06
N GLU A 255 1.49 -23.36 -36.70
CA GLU A 255 1.69 -23.75 -38.10
C GLU A 255 1.70 -22.55 -39.04
N LYS A 256 0.81 -21.59 -38.83
CA LYS A 256 0.75 -20.35 -39.61
C LYS A 256 2.03 -19.53 -39.45
N GLN A 257 2.54 -19.40 -38.22
CA GLN A 257 3.82 -18.73 -37.95
C GLN A 257 5.00 -19.46 -38.59
N LYS A 258 5.03 -20.80 -38.54
CA LYS A 258 6.08 -21.60 -39.20
C LYS A 258 6.07 -21.41 -40.71
N LYS A 259 4.89 -21.44 -41.34
CA LYS A 259 4.72 -21.16 -42.78
C LYS A 259 5.16 -19.73 -43.14
N ALA A 260 4.79 -18.73 -42.34
CA ALA A 260 5.22 -17.35 -42.55
C ALA A 260 6.74 -17.16 -42.34
N ALA A 261 7.34 -17.84 -41.37
CA ALA A 261 8.78 -17.81 -41.14
C ALA A 261 9.58 -18.53 -42.23
N GLU A 262 9.00 -19.56 -42.86
CA GLU A 262 9.55 -20.22 -44.05
C GLU A 262 9.49 -19.31 -45.29
N GLU A 263 8.47 -18.46 -45.42
CA GLU A 263 8.38 -17.42 -46.45
C GLU A 263 9.34 -16.22 -46.17
N GLU A 264 9.53 -15.83 -44.90
CA GLU A 264 10.44 -14.75 -44.50
C GLU A 264 11.93 -15.14 -44.53
N LYS A 265 12.29 -16.43 -44.62
CA LYS A 265 13.68 -16.86 -44.84
C LYS A 265 14.29 -16.37 -46.16
N LYS A 266 13.53 -15.71 -47.05
CA LYS A 266 14.01 -14.97 -48.23
C LYS A 266 14.31 -13.47 -48.02
N LYS A 267 14.10 -12.89 -46.83
CA LYS A 267 14.50 -11.50 -46.52
C LYS A 267 15.13 -11.42 -45.14
N LYS A 268 16.45 -11.25 -45.09
CA LYS A 268 17.19 -11.10 -43.83
C LYS A 268 16.79 -9.83 -43.06
N LYS A 269 16.61 -10.07 -41.75
CA LYS A 269 16.88 -9.20 -40.60
C LYS A 269 16.22 -7.82 -40.59
N LYS A 270 15.10 -7.70 -39.86
CA LYS A 270 14.91 -6.58 -38.93
C LYS A 270 14.44 -7.09 -37.56
N LYS A 271 14.98 -6.41 -36.55
CA LYS A 271 14.97 -6.71 -35.12
C LYS A 271 13.56 -7.02 -34.58
N ALA A 272 13.48 -8.04 -33.73
CA ALA A 272 12.40 -8.19 -32.77
C ALA A 272 12.27 -6.89 -31.95
N LYS A 273 11.13 -6.21 -32.09
CA LYS A 273 10.72 -5.17 -31.15
C LYS A 273 10.25 -5.90 -29.90
N LYS A 274 11.02 -5.81 -28.81
CA LYS A 274 10.46 -5.97 -27.46
C LYS A 274 9.37 -4.91 -27.30
N ALA A 275 8.13 -5.35 -27.19
CA ALA A 275 7.03 -4.52 -26.75
C ALA A 275 6.98 -4.57 -25.23
N PHE A 276 7.70 -3.64 -24.60
CA PHE A 276 7.18 -2.82 -23.50
C PHE A 276 8.19 -1.68 -23.37
N SER A 277 7.85 -0.50 -23.89
CA SER A 277 8.65 0.68 -23.58
C SER A 277 8.37 1.02 -22.11
N LEU A 278 9.17 0.47 -21.19
CA LEU A 278 9.47 1.23 -19.98
C LEU A 278 9.92 2.61 -20.48
N ILE A 279 9.20 3.65 -20.09
CA ILE A 279 9.63 5.03 -20.29
C ILE A 279 11.09 5.08 -19.81
N PRO A 280 12.10 5.53 -20.59
CA PRO A 280 13.51 5.50 -20.19
C PRO A 280 13.77 6.11 -18.81
N GLU A 281 12.92 7.06 -18.41
CA GLU A 281 12.87 7.65 -17.08
C GLU A 281 12.49 6.66 -15.97
N ARG A 282 11.50 5.78 -16.21
CA ARG A 282 11.06 4.75 -15.26
C ARG A 282 12.19 3.78 -14.95
N GLU A 283 12.97 3.37 -15.95
CA GLU A 283 14.12 2.47 -15.75
C GLU A 283 15.19 3.11 -14.85
N LYS A 284 15.54 4.38 -15.10
CA LYS A 284 16.49 5.13 -14.24
C LYS A 284 15.97 5.28 -12.82
N TYR A 285 14.69 5.62 -12.66
CA TYR A 285 14.02 5.74 -11.37
C TYR A 285 14.10 4.43 -10.57
N GLU A 286 13.69 3.31 -11.17
CA GLU A 286 13.71 2.00 -10.51
C GLU A 286 15.15 1.55 -10.18
N MET A 287 16.12 1.81 -11.08
CA MET A 287 17.54 1.58 -10.80
C MET A 287 18.03 2.33 -9.56
N LEU A 288 17.66 3.60 -9.41
CA LEU A 288 18.04 4.38 -8.24
C LEU A 288 17.40 3.86 -6.95
N CYS A 289 16.13 3.44 -7.02
CA CYS A 289 15.47 2.81 -5.89
C CYS A 289 16.18 1.52 -5.43
N ARG A 290 16.82 0.79 -6.34
CA ARG A 290 17.66 -0.38 -6.01
C ARG A 290 19.09 -0.03 -5.58
N GLY A 291 19.48 1.25 -5.59
CA GLY A 291 20.85 1.67 -5.34
C GLY A 291 21.82 1.41 -6.51
N GLU A 292 21.30 1.14 -7.72
CA GLU A 292 22.04 0.90 -8.97
C GLU A 292 22.38 2.21 -9.73
N GLY A 293 22.29 3.36 -9.05
CA GLY A 293 22.49 4.70 -9.62
C GLY A 293 23.91 5.03 -10.09
N ILE A 294 24.04 6.18 -10.76
CA ILE A 294 25.34 6.76 -11.09
C ILE A 294 26.08 7.05 -9.79
N LYS A 295 27.16 6.32 -9.54
CA LYS A 295 28.05 6.63 -8.40
C LYS A 295 28.91 7.83 -8.75
N LEU A 296 29.10 8.73 -7.78
CA LEU A 296 30.06 9.81 -7.92
C LEU A 296 31.44 9.24 -8.22
N THR A 297 32.18 9.89 -9.13
CA THR A 297 33.58 9.54 -9.32
C THR A 297 34.35 9.81 -8.03
N PRO A 298 35.44 9.07 -7.72
CA PRO A 298 36.23 9.31 -6.50
C PRO A 298 36.65 10.78 -6.34
N ARG A 299 36.93 11.46 -7.47
CA ARG A 299 37.23 12.89 -7.49
C ARG A 299 36.06 13.77 -7.05
N ARG A 300 34.84 13.50 -7.51
CA ARG A 300 33.65 14.25 -7.05
C ARG A 300 33.31 13.92 -5.61
N GLN A 301 33.38 12.64 -5.23
CA GLN A 301 33.11 12.20 -3.86
C GLN A 301 34.09 12.82 -2.86
N SER A 302 35.37 13.00 -3.21
CA SER A 302 36.36 13.65 -2.34
C SER A 302 36.07 15.14 -2.05
N ARG A 303 35.13 15.75 -2.79
CA ARG A 303 34.69 17.13 -2.58
C ARG A 303 33.45 17.25 -1.69
N LEU A 304 32.81 16.13 -1.34
CA LEU A 304 31.70 16.12 -0.39
C LEU A 304 32.28 16.10 1.02
N PHE A 305 31.80 16.97 1.91
CA PHE A 305 32.33 17.06 3.27
C PHE A 305 31.24 17.30 4.31
N CYS A 306 31.46 16.71 5.49
CA CYS A 306 30.67 17.00 6.68
C CYS A 306 31.24 18.21 7.40
N ARG A 307 30.37 19.06 7.95
CA ARG A 307 30.76 20.31 8.62
C ARG A 307 29.78 20.68 9.72
N TYR A 308 30.26 21.50 10.64
CA TYR A 308 29.41 22.28 11.54
C TYR A 308 29.07 23.60 10.83
N TYR A 309 27.80 23.78 10.52
CA TYR A 309 27.28 24.87 9.70
C TYR A 309 26.63 25.94 10.57
N ASP A 310 27.05 27.18 10.38
CA ASP A 310 26.61 28.33 11.16
C ASP A 310 25.80 29.35 10.33
N ASN A 311 25.48 29.02 9.07
CA ASN A 311 24.79 29.88 8.11
C ASN A 311 25.31 31.33 8.09
N ASN A 312 26.57 31.54 7.72
CA ASN A 312 27.20 32.85 7.67
C ASN A 312 27.13 33.60 9.01
N ARG A 313 27.45 32.88 10.11
CA ARG A 313 27.42 33.42 11.48
C ARG A 313 26.02 33.87 11.94
N ASN A 314 24.98 33.11 11.60
CA ASN A 314 23.67 33.29 12.21
C ASN A 314 23.83 33.26 13.75
N PRO A 315 23.32 34.26 14.49
CA PRO A 315 23.57 34.39 15.93
C PRO A 315 23.23 33.15 16.76
N LYS A 316 22.19 32.40 16.37
CA LYS A 316 21.78 31.18 17.07
C LYS A 316 22.71 30.00 16.77
N LEU A 317 23.16 29.88 15.52
CA LEU A 317 24.01 28.78 15.08
C LEU A 317 25.49 28.97 15.44
N LEU A 318 25.91 30.17 15.84
CA LEU A 318 27.25 30.39 16.41
C LEU A 318 27.48 29.61 17.71
N LEU A 319 26.45 29.48 18.54
CA LEU A 319 26.53 28.77 19.82
C LEU A 319 26.24 27.28 19.68
N ALA A 320 25.37 26.92 18.73
CA ALA A 320 24.96 25.55 18.45
C ALA A 320 24.95 25.31 16.93
N PRO A 321 26.13 25.14 16.30
CA PRO A 321 26.20 24.97 14.86
C PRO A 321 25.58 23.63 14.45
N MET A 322 24.92 23.63 13.30
CA MET A 322 24.18 22.46 12.81
C MET A 322 25.12 21.49 12.11
N LYS A 323 24.94 20.18 12.33
CA LYS A 323 25.66 19.16 11.58
C LYS A 323 25.11 19.11 10.16
N GLN A 324 25.97 19.37 9.17
CA GLN A 324 25.62 19.41 7.76
C GLN A 324 26.52 18.43 6.98
N GLN A 325 25.96 17.74 5.99
CA GLN A 325 26.65 16.79 5.12
C GLN A 325 26.21 17.00 3.68
N ASP A 326 27.17 17.04 2.75
CA ASP A 326 26.85 17.02 1.33
C ASP A 326 26.42 15.62 0.88
N GLU A 327 25.25 15.53 0.26
CA GLU A 327 24.76 14.32 -0.39
C GLU A 327 25.12 14.30 -1.87
N TRP A 328 25.14 15.49 -2.50
CA TRP A 328 25.43 15.64 -3.92
C TRP A 328 25.98 17.04 -4.24
N ASP A 329 26.89 17.12 -5.22
CA ASP A 329 27.54 18.38 -5.62
C ASP A 329 26.74 19.20 -6.65
N ARG A 330 26.05 18.55 -7.60
CA ARG A 330 25.23 19.21 -8.65
C ARG A 330 24.02 18.37 -9.09
N PRO A 331 22.77 18.78 -8.80
CA PRO A 331 22.42 19.96 -7.99
C PRO A 331 22.97 19.83 -6.57
N TYR A 332 23.15 20.95 -5.89
CA TYR A 332 23.64 20.92 -4.51
C TYR A 332 22.54 20.37 -3.60
N ILE A 333 22.73 19.14 -3.13
CA ILE A 333 21.82 18.45 -2.22
C ILE A 333 22.56 18.26 -0.91
N VAL A 334 21.97 18.78 0.16
CA VAL A 334 22.61 18.80 1.48
C VAL A 334 21.68 18.21 2.53
N ARG A 335 22.26 17.42 3.44
CA ARG A 335 21.56 16.87 4.61
C ARG A 335 21.97 17.62 5.87
N TYR A 336 20.98 17.93 6.69
CA TYR A 336 21.14 18.37 8.08
C TYR A 336 20.83 17.21 9.03
N LEU A 337 21.73 16.93 9.97
CA LEU A 337 21.61 15.85 10.94
C LEU A 337 21.08 16.38 12.27
N ASP A 338 20.27 15.56 12.96
CA ASP A 338 19.70 15.87 14.28
C ASP A 338 18.93 17.20 14.33
N VAL A 339 18.29 17.57 13.21
CA VAL A 339 17.65 18.88 13.03
C VAL A 339 16.23 18.96 13.60
N ILE A 340 15.61 17.81 13.83
CA ILE A 340 14.30 17.68 14.47
C ILE A 340 14.33 16.56 15.50
N THR A 341 13.79 16.85 16.69
CA THR A 341 13.84 15.93 17.82
C THR A 341 12.73 14.87 17.77
N ASP A 342 12.91 13.76 18.48
CA ASP A 342 11.90 12.72 18.59
C ASP A 342 10.57 13.23 19.18
N ALA A 343 10.62 14.15 20.14
CA ALA A 343 9.43 14.75 20.73
C ALA A 343 8.65 15.61 19.72
N GLU A 344 9.35 16.41 18.93
CA GLU A 344 8.75 17.20 17.84
C GLU A 344 8.14 16.29 16.77
N ILE A 345 8.87 15.25 16.36
CA ILE A 345 8.41 14.25 15.39
C ILE A 345 7.09 13.62 15.84
N GLU A 346 7.01 13.13 17.08
CA GLU A 346 5.80 12.47 17.56
C GLU A 346 4.63 13.45 17.70
N LYS A 347 4.90 14.70 18.10
CA LYS A 347 3.88 15.75 18.14
C LYS A 347 3.32 16.07 16.74
N ILE A 348 4.18 16.19 15.74
CA ILE A 348 3.77 16.38 14.34
C ILE A 348 2.90 15.21 13.88
N LYS A 349 3.30 13.97 14.15
CA LYS A 349 2.52 12.78 13.78
C LYS A 349 1.16 12.76 14.48
N GLU A 350 1.09 13.11 15.76
CA GLU A 350 -0.16 13.21 16.52
C GLU A 350 -1.14 14.19 15.87
N LEU A 351 -0.69 15.40 15.55
CA LEU A 351 -1.49 16.44 14.90
C LEU A 351 -1.93 16.04 13.47
N ALA A 352 -1.05 15.36 12.73
CA ALA A 352 -1.29 15.00 11.34
C ALA A 352 -2.23 13.80 11.17
N LYS A 353 -2.12 12.77 12.02
CA LYS A 353 -2.90 11.51 11.92
C LYS A 353 -4.40 11.69 11.63
N PRO A 354 -5.17 12.52 12.37
CA PRO A 354 -6.61 12.68 12.12
C PRO A 354 -6.92 13.39 10.79
N ARG A 355 -5.96 14.18 10.27
CA ARG A 355 -6.09 15.01 9.07
C ARG A 355 -5.56 14.34 7.80
N LEU A 356 -4.91 13.19 7.90
CA LEU A 356 -4.36 12.47 6.75
C LEU A 356 -5.45 12.12 5.74
N ARG A 357 -5.30 12.61 4.51
CA ARG A 357 -6.17 12.32 3.37
C ARG A 357 -5.34 11.97 2.14
N ARG A 358 -5.87 11.11 1.27
CA ARG A 358 -5.22 10.77 0.01
C ARG A 358 -5.34 11.93 -0.96
N ALA A 359 -4.33 12.11 -1.81
CA ALA A 359 -4.41 13.07 -2.90
C ALA A 359 -5.47 12.62 -3.93
N THR A 360 -6.45 13.47 -4.18
CA THR A 360 -7.44 13.30 -5.24
C THR A 360 -7.13 14.25 -6.39
N ILE A 361 -7.31 13.76 -7.62
CA ILE A 361 -7.24 14.53 -8.85
C ILE A 361 -8.64 14.60 -9.46
N SER A 362 -9.00 15.73 -10.06
CA SER A 362 -10.21 15.80 -10.88
C SER A 362 -9.92 15.13 -12.22
N ASN A 363 -10.65 14.08 -12.56
CA ASN A 363 -10.52 13.45 -13.87
C ASN A 363 -10.97 14.47 -14.94
N PRO A 364 -10.09 14.85 -15.89
CA PRO A 364 -10.38 15.90 -16.85
C PRO A 364 -11.48 15.52 -17.86
N ILE A 365 -11.83 14.24 -17.98
CA ILE A 365 -12.86 13.72 -18.88
C ILE A 365 -14.21 13.58 -18.15
N THR A 366 -14.20 13.00 -16.95
CA THR A 366 -15.44 12.66 -16.21
C THR A 366 -15.83 13.73 -15.19
N GLY A 367 -14.91 14.61 -14.80
CA GLY A 367 -15.08 15.59 -13.73
C GLY A 367 -15.18 14.98 -12.33
N VAL A 368 -15.03 13.66 -12.19
CA VAL A 368 -15.08 12.94 -10.92
C VAL A 368 -13.71 13.03 -10.24
N LEU A 369 -13.70 13.24 -8.93
CA LEU A 369 -12.47 13.15 -8.12
C LEU A 369 -12.00 11.69 -8.06
N GLU A 370 -10.86 11.40 -8.68
CA GLU A 370 -10.20 10.09 -8.66
C GLU A 370 -8.94 10.15 -7.80
N THR A 371 -8.49 9.02 -7.28
CA THR A 371 -7.25 8.97 -6.49
C THR A 371 -6.04 9.00 -7.43
N ALA A 372 -5.01 9.78 -7.08
CA ALA A 372 -3.80 9.86 -7.89
C ALA A 372 -3.02 8.53 -7.84
N SER A 373 -2.87 7.86 -8.99
CA SER A 373 -2.06 6.63 -9.11
C SER A 373 -0.55 6.91 -8.99
N TYR A 374 -0.11 8.12 -9.40
CA TYR A 374 1.28 8.56 -9.38
C TYR A 374 1.79 8.98 -7.99
N ARG A 375 0.87 9.30 -7.04
CA ARG A 375 1.20 9.65 -5.65
C ARG A 375 0.38 8.82 -4.68
N ILE A 376 1.00 7.78 -4.13
CA ILE A 376 0.37 6.87 -3.17
C ILE A 376 0.88 7.22 -1.77
N SER A 377 0.29 8.27 -1.22
CA SER A 377 0.55 8.77 0.13
C SER A 377 -0.70 9.44 0.70
N LYS A 378 -0.83 9.47 2.02
CA LYS A 378 -1.74 10.41 2.69
C LYS A 378 -0.97 11.63 3.14
N SER A 379 -1.58 12.81 3.00
CA SER A 379 -0.98 14.08 3.42
C SER A 379 -1.91 14.84 4.35
N ALA A 380 -1.31 15.63 5.24
CA ALA A 380 -1.94 16.62 6.10
C ALA A 380 -1.10 17.89 6.06
N TRP A 381 -1.70 19.04 6.36
CA TRP A 381 -1.00 20.31 6.44
C TRP A 381 -1.17 20.90 7.83
N LEU A 382 -0.08 21.45 8.37
CA LEU A 382 0.02 22.01 9.71
C LEU A 382 0.57 23.43 9.66
N THR A 383 0.03 24.28 10.53
CA THR A 383 0.35 25.70 10.65
C THR A 383 0.79 26.04 12.08
N GLY A 384 1.33 27.24 12.28
CA GLY A 384 1.65 27.76 13.63
C GLY A 384 0.41 27.91 14.54
N TYR A 385 -0.80 27.96 13.97
CA TYR A 385 -2.05 27.97 14.75
C TYR A 385 -2.37 26.60 15.37
N ASP A 386 -1.86 25.52 14.79
CA ASP A 386 -2.09 24.17 15.30
C ASP A 386 -1.25 23.86 16.54
N ASP A 387 0.01 24.31 16.54
CA ASP A 387 0.92 24.20 17.68
C ASP A 387 2.10 25.19 17.53
N PRO A 388 2.48 25.96 18.58
CA PRO A 388 3.63 26.87 18.53
C PRO A 388 4.98 26.21 18.18
N MET A 389 5.10 24.89 18.38
CA MET A 389 6.26 24.12 17.96
C MET A 389 6.47 24.16 16.43
N ILE A 390 5.40 24.24 15.64
CA ILE A 390 5.50 24.38 14.18
C ILE A 390 6.18 25.70 13.80
N GLU A 391 5.91 26.77 14.53
CA GLU A 391 6.56 28.06 14.31
C GLU A 391 8.04 28.03 14.71
N THR A 392 8.36 27.30 15.78
CA THR A 392 9.76 27.05 16.16
C THR A 392 10.52 26.29 15.06
N ILE A 393 9.85 25.35 14.38
CA ILE A 393 10.41 24.65 13.22
C ILE A 393 10.59 25.59 12.04
N ASN A 394 9.60 26.43 11.70
CA ASN A 394 9.71 27.41 10.62
C ASN A 394 10.93 28.32 10.85
N GLN A 395 11.05 28.88 12.05
CA GLN A 395 12.18 29.73 12.41
C GLN A 395 13.52 29.00 12.29
N ARG A 396 13.58 27.70 12.65
CA ARG A 396 14.79 26.87 12.49
C ARG A 396 15.17 26.67 11.02
N ILE A 397 14.18 26.45 10.16
CA ILE A 397 14.40 26.33 8.70
C ILE A 397 14.93 27.67 8.16
N GLU A 398 14.37 28.80 8.58
CA GLU A 398 14.88 30.13 8.22
C GLU A 398 16.33 30.33 8.67
N ASP A 399 16.63 30.02 9.93
CA ASP A 399 17.97 30.17 10.49
C ASP A 399 19.01 29.33 9.74
N LEU A 400 18.63 28.16 9.23
CA LEU A 400 19.50 27.23 8.49
C LEU A 400 19.62 27.56 7.00
N THR A 401 18.52 27.93 6.35
CA THR A 401 18.51 28.21 4.90
C THR A 401 18.91 29.64 4.57
N GLY A 402 18.74 30.56 5.53
CA GLY A 402 18.82 32.00 5.30
C GLY A 402 17.62 32.56 4.54
N LEU A 403 16.62 31.73 4.20
CA LEU A 403 15.42 32.13 3.45
C LEU A 403 14.29 32.46 4.43
N GLU A 404 13.53 33.51 4.15
CA GLU A 404 12.38 33.92 4.94
C GLU A 404 11.21 32.92 4.81
N MET A 405 10.45 32.72 5.89
CA MET A 405 9.34 31.76 5.91
C MET A 405 7.95 32.39 5.70
N ASP A 406 7.84 33.71 5.64
CA ASP A 406 6.56 34.43 5.55
C ASP A 406 5.72 34.03 4.32
N THR A 407 6.38 33.75 3.20
CA THR A 407 5.74 33.29 1.96
C THR A 407 5.82 31.78 1.76
N ALA A 408 6.42 31.04 2.70
CA ALA A 408 6.55 29.59 2.61
C ALA A 408 5.22 28.88 2.91
N GLU A 409 5.00 27.74 2.26
CA GLU A 409 3.76 26.97 2.43
C GLU A 409 3.64 26.37 3.84
N GLU A 410 2.43 25.91 4.18
CA GLU A 410 2.18 25.16 5.40
C GLU A 410 3.06 23.89 5.47
N LEU A 411 3.33 23.42 6.68
CA LEU A 411 4.13 22.22 6.87
C LEU A 411 3.34 20.99 6.40
N GLN A 412 3.67 20.47 5.22
CA GLN A 412 3.04 19.26 4.70
C GLN A 412 3.63 18.05 5.41
N VAL A 413 2.78 17.20 5.97
CA VAL A 413 3.15 15.92 6.56
C VAL A 413 2.62 14.81 5.67
N ALA A 414 3.50 13.92 5.20
CA ALA A 414 3.13 12.79 4.35
C ALA A 414 3.47 11.46 5.01
N ASN A 415 2.56 10.50 4.88
CA ASN A 415 2.76 9.11 5.27
C ASN A 415 2.64 8.17 4.07
N TYR A 416 3.66 7.34 3.89
CA TYR A 416 3.72 6.29 2.88
C TYR A 416 3.73 4.93 3.57
N GLY A 417 2.66 4.16 3.34
CA GLY A 417 2.59 2.73 3.67
C GLY A 417 3.40 1.86 2.71
N VAL A 418 3.18 0.55 2.78
CA VAL A 418 3.86 -0.43 1.92
C VAL A 418 3.55 -0.14 0.45
N GLY A 419 4.59 -0.07 -0.39
CA GLY A 419 4.46 0.29 -1.81
C GLY A 419 4.05 1.73 -2.07
N GLY A 420 3.86 2.55 -1.03
CA GLY A 420 3.60 3.99 -1.17
C GLY A 420 4.78 4.69 -1.81
N GLN A 421 4.52 5.48 -2.87
CA GLN A 421 5.52 6.18 -3.66
C GLN A 421 5.06 7.59 -4.04
N TYR A 422 5.99 8.37 -4.58
CA TYR A 422 5.70 9.56 -5.38
C TYR A 422 6.55 9.49 -6.64
N GLU A 423 5.89 9.39 -7.80
CA GLU A 423 6.57 9.37 -9.11
C GLU A 423 7.42 10.64 -9.36
N PRO A 424 8.40 10.56 -10.29
CA PRO A 424 9.25 11.70 -10.65
C PRO A 424 8.48 12.98 -10.98
N HIS A 425 8.77 14.05 -10.25
CA HIS A 425 8.13 15.35 -10.38
C HIS A 425 9.12 16.49 -10.13
N PHE A 426 8.63 17.70 -10.36
CA PHE A 426 9.27 18.95 -9.95
C PHE A 426 8.44 19.59 -8.85
N ASP A 427 9.12 20.26 -7.93
CA ASP A 427 8.43 21.08 -6.93
C ASP A 427 8.14 22.48 -7.44
N PHE A 428 8.87 22.97 -8.45
CA PHE A 428 8.60 24.25 -9.10
C PHE A 428 7.62 24.11 -10.27
N GLY A 429 6.96 25.22 -10.60
CA GLY A 429 6.02 25.33 -11.70
C GLY A 429 6.77 25.57 -12.99
N ARG A 430 6.45 24.79 -14.03
CA ARG A 430 7.18 24.82 -15.30
C ARG A 430 6.65 25.93 -16.21
N LYS A 431 7.42 26.27 -17.24
CA LYS A 431 7.02 27.29 -18.24
C LYS A 431 5.72 26.94 -18.98
N ASP A 432 5.43 25.64 -19.13
CA ASP A 432 4.19 25.12 -19.68
C ASP A 432 3.01 25.12 -18.67
N GLU A 433 3.25 25.57 -17.43
CA GLU A 433 2.28 25.66 -16.34
C GLU A 433 2.19 27.10 -15.79
N PRO A 434 1.83 28.10 -16.62
CA PRO A 434 1.93 29.52 -16.27
C PRO A 434 1.03 29.94 -15.10
N ASP A 435 0.02 29.15 -14.75
CA ASP A 435 -0.92 29.44 -13.67
C ASP A 435 -0.57 28.75 -12.33
N ALA A 436 0.49 27.93 -12.26
CA ALA A 436 0.77 27.03 -11.12
C ALA A 436 0.80 27.70 -9.73
N PHE A 437 1.23 28.96 -9.63
CA PHE A 437 1.25 29.74 -8.37
C PHE A 437 0.59 31.12 -8.49
N LYS A 438 -0.17 31.33 -9.57
CA LYS A 438 -0.72 32.64 -9.89
C LYS A 438 -1.77 33.10 -8.88
N GLU A 439 -2.57 32.17 -8.36
CA GLU A 439 -3.57 32.43 -7.32
C GLU A 439 -2.97 32.68 -5.94
N LEU A 440 -1.82 32.05 -5.64
CA LEU A 440 -1.11 32.23 -4.37
C LEU A 440 -0.44 33.60 -4.27
N GLY A 441 0.01 34.16 -5.41
CA GLY A 441 0.69 35.46 -5.41
C GLY A 441 2.00 35.46 -4.63
N THR A 442 2.59 34.29 -4.34
CA THR A 442 3.86 34.12 -3.62
C THR A 442 5.03 33.84 -4.56
N GLY A 443 4.77 33.67 -5.86
CA GLY A 443 5.78 33.32 -6.86
C GLY A 443 6.09 31.82 -6.85
N ASN A 444 7.11 31.40 -7.61
CA ASN A 444 7.49 29.99 -7.74
C ASN A 444 8.22 29.47 -6.49
N ARG A 445 8.25 28.15 -6.31
CA ARG A 445 8.94 27.50 -5.18
C ARG A 445 10.44 27.47 -5.44
N ILE A 446 11.22 28.25 -4.70
CA ILE A 446 12.68 28.36 -4.88
C ILE A 446 13.45 27.18 -4.32
N ALA A 447 12.93 26.55 -3.28
CA ALA A 447 13.64 25.53 -2.54
C ALA A 447 12.67 24.60 -1.82
N THR A 448 13.15 23.39 -1.56
CA THR A 448 12.43 22.37 -0.81
C THR A 448 13.24 21.96 0.40
N TRP A 449 12.55 21.87 1.52
CA TRP A 449 13.06 21.31 2.76
C TRP A 449 12.25 20.09 3.15
N LEU A 450 12.91 18.93 3.22
CA LEU A 450 12.28 17.63 3.46
C LEU A 450 12.83 17.00 4.74
N PHE A 451 12.02 16.93 5.80
CA PHE A 451 12.32 16.16 7.01
C PHE A 451 12.05 14.66 6.82
N TYR A 452 12.93 13.82 7.35
CA TYR A 452 12.68 12.40 7.57
C TYR A 452 12.31 12.15 9.03
N MET A 453 11.08 11.69 9.27
CA MET A 453 10.50 11.52 10.61
C MET A 453 10.37 10.05 11.05
N SER A 454 10.97 9.15 10.29
CA SER A 454 11.01 7.70 10.55
C SER A 454 12.20 7.06 9.86
N ASP A 455 12.76 6.03 10.47
CA ASP A 455 13.69 5.13 9.80
C ASP A 455 12.91 4.15 8.94
N VAL A 456 13.40 3.90 7.72
CA VAL A 456 12.80 2.97 6.77
C VAL A 456 13.76 1.80 6.59
N SER A 457 13.30 0.58 6.90
CA SER A 457 14.17 -0.60 6.88
C SER A 457 14.67 -0.94 5.48
N ALA A 458 13.81 -0.82 4.47
CA ALA A 458 14.16 -1.02 3.07
C ALA A 458 13.29 -0.18 2.14
N GLY A 459 13.90 0.33 1.06
CA GLY A 459 13.23 1.20 0.10
C GLY A 459 13.01 2.64 0.61
N GLY A 460 12.07 3.37 -0.01
CA GLY A 460 11.68 4.70 0.47
C GLY A 460 12.68 5.84 0.22
N ALA A 461 13.76 5.63 -0.53
CA ALA A 461 14.73 6.68 -0.87
C ALA A 461 14.07 7.88 -1.60
N THR A 462 14.62 9.08 -1.39
CA THR A 462 14.35 10.23 -2.27
C THR A 462 15.42 10.21 -3.37
N VAL A 463 15.01 10.05 -4.62
CA VAL A 463 15.93 9.86 -5.75
C VAL A 463 15.78 10.99 -6.76
N PHE A 464 16.88 11.33 -7.44
CA PHE A 464 16.93 12.36 -8.48
C PHE A 464 17.35 11.69 -9.81
N PRO A 465 16.37 11.21 -10.62
CA PRO A 465 16.63 10.35 -11.77
C PRO A 465 17.60 10.90 -12.82
N ASP A 466 17.59 12.21 -13.04
CA ASP A 466 18.37 12.84 -14.10
C ASP A 466 19.86 12.93 -13.76
N VAL A 467 20.20 13.06 -12.48
CA VAL A 467 21.59 13.13 -12.01
C VAL A 467 22.10 11.84 -11.39
N GLY A 468 21.21 10.92 -11.03
CA GLY A 468 21.54 9.64 -10.42
C GLY A 468 21.79 9.70 -8.91
N ALA A 469 21.33 10.76 -8.23
CA ALA A 469 21.46 10.90 -6.78
C ALA A 469 20.36 10.10 -6.05
N ALA A 470 20.69 9.56 -4.88
CA ALA A 470 19.75 8.85 -4.03
C ALA A 470 20.05 9.15 -2.56
N VAL A 471 19.03 9.61 -1.84
CA VAL A 471 19.11 10.04 -0.45
C VAL A 471 18.21 9.13 0.39
N TRP A 472 18.82 8.30 1.23
CA TRP A 472 18.09 7.32 2.04
C TRP A 472 17.49 7.98 3.29
N PRO A 473 16.26 7.59 3.70
CA PRO A 473 15.62 8.16 4.88
C PRO A 473 16.41 7.84 6.15
N GLN A 474 16.63 8.86 6.98
CA GLN A 474 17.22 8.72 8.31
C GLN A 474 16.43 9.60 9.27
N LYS A 475 15.83 9.01 10.30
CA LYS A 475 15.00 9.75 11.26
C LYS A 475 15.78 10.91 11.89
N GLY A 476 15.12 12.06 12.04
CA GLY A 476 15.69 13.25 12.67
C GLY A 476 16.55 14.10 11.73
N THR A 477 16.71 13.69 10.46
CA THR A 477 17.46 14.44 9.46
C THR A 477 16.53 15.23 8.53
N ALA A 478 17.07 16.24 7.85
CA ALA A 478 16.39 16.91 6.75
C ALA A 478 17.29 17.02 5.53
N VAL A 479 16.70 17.05 4.34
CA VAL A 479 17.38 17.26 3.07
C VAL A 479 16.88 18.56 2.46
N PHE A 480 17.81 19.34 1.93
CA PHE A 480 17.55 20.62 1.33
C PHE A 480 18.18 20.70 -0.07
N TRP A 481 17.43 21.27 -1.01
CA TRP A 481 17.91 21.63 -2.33
C TRP A 481 17.15 22.85 -2.86
N TYR A 482 17.78 23.59 -3.76
CA TYR A 482 17.10 24.64 -4.52
C TYR A 482 16.42 24.05 -5.75
N ASN A 483 15.18 24.45 -6.00
CA ASN A 483 14.40 24.06 -7.16
C ASN A 483 14.64 25.00 -8.36
N LEU A 484 15.04 26.25 -8.08
CA LEU A 484 15.32 27.26 -9.09
C LEU A 484 16.79 27.68 -9.04
N PHE A 485 17.36 28.00 -10.19
CA PHE A 485 18.61 28.75 -10.29
C PHE A 485 18.48 30.15 -9.69
N ALA A 486 19.61 30.83 -9.46
CA ALA A 486 19.60 32.22 -8.99
C ALA A 486 18.91 33.16 -10.00
N SER A 487 18.85 32.81 -11.29
CA SER A 487 18.09 33.55 -12.30
C SER A 487 16.56 33.46 -12.14
N GLY A 488 16.06 32.56 -11.29
CA GLY A 488 14.63 32.22 -11.17
C GLY A 488 14.17 31.14 -12.15
N GLU A 489 15.03 30.68 -13.06
CA GLU A 489 14.74 29.57 -13.96
C GLU A 489 14.70 28.23 -13.21
N GLY A 490 13.82 27.32 -13.65
CA GLY A 490 13.67 26.00 -13.04
C GLY A 490 14.88 25.10 -13.28
N ASP A 491 15.43 24.53 -12.22
CA ASP A 491 16.53 23.56 -12.32
C ASP A 491 15.98 22.17 -12.61
N TYR A 492 15.97 21.77 -13.89
CA TYR A 492 15.49 20.46 -14.34
C TYR A 492 16.30 19.29 -13.75
N SER A 493 17.51 19.52 -13.22
CA SER A 493 18.29 18.47 -12.56
C SER A 493 17.73 18.07 -11.18
N THR A 494 16.78 18.86 -10.65
CA THR A 494 16.09 18.63 -9.37
C THR A 494 14.85 17.76 -9.50
N ARG A 495 14.60 17.20 -10.71
CA ARG A 495 13.54 16.21 -10.90
C ARG A 495 13.75 15.07 -9.92
N HIS A 496 12.78 14.82 -9.06
CA HIS A 496 12.94 13.89 -7.96
C HIS A 496 11.69 13.07 -7.70
N ALA A 497 11.87 11.97 -6.99
CA ALA A 497 10.83 11.00 -6.70
C ALA A 497 11.03 10.41 -5.30
N ALA A 498 9.94 9.89 -4.72
CA ALA A 498 10.01 9.04 -3.55
C ALA A 498 9.83 7.59 -3.98
N CYS A 499 10.90 6.79 -3.86
CA CYS A 499 10.87 5.36 -4.12
C CYS A 499 9.81 4.65 -3.26
N PRO A 500 9.21 3.54 -3.74
CA PRO A 500 8.24 2.79 -2.99
C PRO A 500 8.84 2.28 -1.68
N VAL A 501 8.11 2.35 -0.57
CA VAL A 501 8.55 1.76 0.69
C VAL A 501 8.45 0.23 0.59
N LEU A 502 9.60 -0.46 0.64
CA LEU A 502 9.65 -1.93 0.55
C LEU A 502 9.35 -2.57 1.91
N VAL A 503 10.06 -2.14 2.96
CA VAL A 503 9.83 -2.59 4.34
C VAL A 503 9.87 -1.40 5.28
N GLY A 504 8.82 -1.28 6.09
CA GLY A 504 8.70 -0.25 7.13
C GLY A 504 7.63 0.78 6.82
N ASN A 505 7.84 1.98 7.34
CA ASN A 505 6.87 3.06 7.31
C ASN A 505 7.60 4.38 7.10
N LYS A 506 7.26 5.13 6.05
CA LYS A 506 7.91 6.41 5.78
C LYS A 506 7.00 7.56 6.18
N TRP A 507 7.44 8.32 7.17
CA TRP A 507 6.93 9.64 7.51
C TRP A 507 7.93 10.69 7.08
N VAL A 508 7.44 11.66 6.32
CA VAL A 508 8.23 12.82 5.94
C VAL A 508 7.42 14.09 6.11
N SER A 509 8.12 15.20 6.20
CA SER A 509 7.47 16.50 6.18
C SER A 509 8.17 17.44 5.21
N ASN A 510 7.39 18.01 4.28
CA ASN A 510 7.83 18.96 3.28
C ASN A 510 7.49 20.38 3.73
N LYS A 511 8.44 21.29 3.49
CA LYS A 511 8.26 22.74 3.55
C LYS A 511 8.76 23.31 2.23
N TRP A 512 7.86 23.94 1.49
CA TRP A 512 8.18 24.62 0.23
C TRP A 512 8.33 26.11 0.47
N ILE A 513 9.45 26.67 0.02
CA ILE A 513 9.80 28.08 0.22
C ILE A 513 9.64 28.80 -1.11
N HIS A 514 8.96 29.94 -1.11
CA HIS A 514 8.67 30.72 -2.32
C HIS A 514 9.69 31.84 -2.58
N GLU A 515 9.76 32.31 -3.83
CA GLU A 515 10.73 33.32 -4.26
C GLU A 515 10.46 34.74 -3.74
N ARG A 516 9.19 35.11 -3.54
CA ARG A 516 8.84 36.45 -3.05
C ARG A 516 9.23 36.59 -1.58
N GLY A 517 9.79 37.75 -1.22
CA GLY A 517 10.38 38.01 0.10
C GLY A 517 11.88 37.66 0.18
N GLN A 518 12.42 37.00 -0.85
CA GLN A 518 13.82 36.56 -0.87
C GLN A 518 14.74 37.50 -1.63
N GLU A 519 14.24 38.62 -2.17
CA GLU A 519 14.93 39.50 -3.12
C GLU A 519 16.27 40.01 -2.57
N TRP A 520 16.33 40.24 -1.25
CA TRP A 520 17.52 40.73 -0.55
C TRP A 520 18.36 39.63 0.09
N ARG A 521 17.79 38.43 0.29
CA ARG A 521 18.46 37.29 0.93
C ARG A 521 19.12 36.37 -0.10
N ARG A 522 18.54 36.29 -1.30
CA ARG A 522 19.02 35.50 -2.44
C ARG A 522 18.92 36.36 -3.72
N PRO A 523 19.89 37.26 -3.97
CA PRO A 523 19.88 38.13 -5.14
C PRO A 523 19.87 37.33 -6.45
N CYS A 524 19.12 37.81 -7.45
CA CYS A 524 19.02 37.11 -8.72
C CYS A 524 20.31 37.19 -9.55
N GLY A 525 20.69 36.08 -10.18
CA GLY A 525 21.75 36.01 -11.19
C GLY A 525 21.24 36.38 -12.58
N LEU A 526 22.13 36.72 -13.52
CA LEU A 526 21.74 37.03 -14.90
C LEU A 526 21.62 35.79 -15.78
N SER A 527 22.15 34.64 -15.34
CA SER A 527 22.11 33.37 -16.07
C SER A 527 21.99 32.16 -15.13
N GLU A 528 21.72 30.98 -15.69
CA GLU A 528 21.68 29.70 -14.93
C GLU A 528 23.06 29.25 -14.43
N ALA A 529 24.15 29.80 -15.00
CA ALA A 529 25.53 29.38 -14.73
C ALA A 529 26.29 30.31 -13.77
N GLU A 530 25.69 31.45 -13.43
CA GLU A 530 26.17 32.42 -12.43
C GLU A 530 25.54 32.13 -11.07
#